data_AF-A0A7J2HQA6-F1
#
_entry.id   AF-A0A7J2HQA6-F1
#
_cell.length_a   1.000
_cell.length_b   1.000
_cell.length_c   1.000
_cell.angle_alpha   90.00
_cell.angle_beta   90.00
_cell.angle_gamma   90.00
#
_symmetry.space_group_name_H-M   'P 1'
#
loop_
_entity.id
_entity.type
_entity.pdbx_description
1 polymer ?
#
loop_
_entity_poly.entity_id
_entity_poly.type
_entity_poly.pdbx_seq_one_letter_code
_entity_poly.pdbx_strand_id
1 'polypeptide(L)'
;MFFIKVLGDVRVHVKGRVQLIVVEDFSSVSLEREPTSYLARVSLSFPRLFRDGRVELSVRDYLYARAVVDVRRGLSGSLSIESYGVRGPWRGLNGRQVGFLVRSLRNYSLEELYSIFASLNPSRSDFELRAGLDIFEYGRDVAEVFLSVLGRFKGRAVCGRLNRAVSEVEAAVLGSRDKLNPILPDRGFVEWLLESIEHLSEWARIDRSELRRMLPFLDRSVVIRLWERSMDDLFMGFYAGTCIALDDRKVMHEYIFDPYTIFFRIYVNEKPIGHVKVFICRDEDGEVVLHIDYIGLAGGKYRRLHDALKLYSLSAVVRYAMSKGYRRVYVARDIVQLPLKPVENRLAKLGRHVYSQYLDSDKFLIWSSST
;
A
#
# COMPACT_ATOMS: atom_id res chain seq x y z
N MET A 1 5.85 36.59 -6.79
CA MET A 1 6.57 36.83 -5.52
C MET A 1 6.99 35.46 -5.00
N PHE A 2 8.29 35.12 -5.10
CA PHE A 2 8.82 33.79 -4.83
C PHE A 2 10.08 33.94 -3.95
N PHE A 3 10.06 33.34 -2.77
CA PHE A 3 11.21 33.19 -1.88
C PHE A 3 11.88 31.83 -2.15
N ILE A 4 13.21 31.80 -2.29
CA ILE A 4 13.98 30.57 -2.55
C ILE A 4 15.22 30.56 -1.66
N LYS A 5 15.43 29.41 -1.00
CA LYS A 5 16.48 29.16 -0.01
C LYS A 5 17.56 28.28 -0.65
N VAL A 6 18.76 28.25 -0.05
CA VAL A 6 19.96 27.59 -0.59
C VAL A 6 20.35 26.40 0.30
N LEU A 7 20.95 25.36 -0.31
CA LEU A 7 21.08 23.97 0.21
C LEU A 7 19.77 23.19 0.40
N GLY A 8 18.74 23.62 -0.32
CA GLY A 8 17.52 22.90 -0.61
C GLY A 8 16.85 23.67 -1.72
N ASP A 9 16.69 23.06 -2.89
CA ASP A 9 15.74 23.39 -3.98
C ASP A 9 16.35 23.07 -5.35
N VAL A 10 16.02 21.87 -5.83
CA VAL A 10 16.10 21.50 -7.24
C VAL A 10 14.98 22.24 -7.98
N ARG A 11 15.30 23.23 -8.83
CA ARG A 11 14.30 23.82 -9.73
C ARG A 11 14.12 22.97 -10.98
N VAL A 12 12.95 22.35 -11.10
CA VAL A 12 12.54 21.53 -12.24
C VAL A 12 11.78 22.39 -13.25
N HIS A 13 12.34 22.61 -14.44
CA HIS A 13 11.59 23.20 -15.57
C HIS A 13 10.92 22.11 -16.41
N VAL A 14 9.61 21.94 -16.29
CA VAL A 14 8.90 20.85 -16.98
C VAL A 14 8.60 21.22 -18.44
N LYS A 15 9.53 20.91 -19.34
CA LYS A 15 9.28 20.52 -20.75
C LYS A 15 10.24 19.38 -21.17
N GLY A 16 10.24 18.27 -20.42
CA GLY A 16 11.03 17.07 -20.77
C GLY A 16 12.55 17.21 -20.59
N ARG A 17 13.01 18.24 -19.86
CA ARG A 17 14.42 18.50 -19.53
C ARG A 17 14.53 18.96 -18.08
N VAL A 18 15.45 18.40 -17.30
CA VAL A 18 15.79 18.87 -15.94
C VAL A 18 17.19 19.48 -16.02
N GLN A 19 17.39 20.65 -15.43
CA GLN A 19 18.69 21.32 -15.41
C GLN A 19 19.13 21.54 -13.97
N LEU A 20 20.33 21.10 -13.65
CA LEU A 20 20.99 21.27 -12.36
C LEU A 20 22.17 22.21 -12.57
N ILE A 21 22.34 23.24 -11.73
CA ILE A 21 23.39 24.25 -11.87
C ILE A 21 24.17 24.31 -10.55
N VAL A 22 25.49 24.19 -10.61
CA VAL A 22 26.43 24.26 -9.49
C VAL A 22 27.25 25.55 -9.61
N VAL A 23 27.29 26.35 -8.55
CA VAL A 23 27.94 27.68 -8.51
C VAL A 23 29.05 27.68 -7.45
N GLU A 24 30.10 28.46 -7.68
CA GLU A 24 31.38 28.45 -6.94
C GLU A 24 31.30 29.07 -5.54
N ASP A 25 30.21 29.77 -5.23
CA ASP A 25 30.11 30.60 -4.03
C ASP A 25 28.99 30.12 -3.10
N PHE A 26 29.30 29.94 -1.82
CA PHE A 26 28.38 29.46 -0.77
C PHE A 26 27.42 30.54 -0.25
N SER A 27 27.47 31.74 -0.83
CA SER A 27 26.54 32.82 -0.54
C SER A 27 25.22 32.61 -1.30
N SER A 28 24.10 32.83 -0.63
CA SER A 28 22.77 32.51 -1.15
C SER A 28 22.43 33.34 -2.39
N VAL A 29 22.65 32.79 -3.60
CA VAL A 29 22.33 33.48 -4.85
C VAL A 29 20.87 33.20 -5.23
N SER A 30 20.02 34.21 -5.14
CA SER A 30 18.67 34.18 -5.74
C SER A 30 18.78 34.49 -7.24
N LEU A 31 18.46 33.51 -8.09
CA LEU A 31 18.56 33.66 -9.55
C LEU A 31 17.18 33.79 -10.20
N GLU A 32 16.92 34.96 -10.79
CA GLU A 32 15.76 35.24 -11.66
C GLU A 32 16.04 34.92 -13.14
N ARG A 33 17.33 34.75 -13.51
CA ARG A 33 17.83 34.40 -14.85
C ARG A 33 18.94 33.35 -14.74
N GLU A 34 19.22 32.66 -15.85
CA GLU A 34 20.34 31.70 -15.92
C GLU A 34 21.66 32.42 -15.56
N PRO A 35 22.43 31.92 -14.57
CA PRO A 35 23.67 32.56 -14.17
C PRO A 35 24.69 32.46 -15.31
N THR A 36 25.36 33.58 -15.60
CA THR A 36 26.42 33.64 -16.63
C THR A 36 27.71 32.95 -16.19
N SER A 37 27.88 32.71 -14.88
CA SER A 37 29.02 32.01 -14.28
C SER A 37 28.55 30.84 -13.44
N TYR A 38 28.59 29.63 -13.98
CA TYR A 38 28.42 28.38 -13.24
C TYR A 38 29.65 27.50 -13.39
N LEU A 39 29.92 26.68 -12.38
CA LEU A 39 31.00 25.70 -12.43
C LEU A 39 30.60 24.51 -13.28
N ALA A 40 29.38 24.00 -13.08
CA ALA A 40 28.84 22.86 -13.79
C ALA A 40 27.33 23.02 -13.98
N ARG A 41 26.82 22.60 -15.14
CA ARG A 41 25.41 22.45 -15.48
C ARG A 41 25.17 21.01 -15.93
N VAL A 42 24.34 20.27 -15.22
CA VAL A 42 23.89 18.93 -15.62
C VAL A 42 22.47 19.03 -16.16
N SER A 43 22.28 18.73 -17.43
CA SER A 43 20.99 18.67 -18.10
C SER A 43 20.59 17.22 -18.32
N LEU A 44 19.53 16.78 -17.65
CA LEU A 44 18.91 15.47 -17.85
C LEU A 44 17.75 15.64 -18.85
N SER A 45 17.88 15.07 -20.03
CA SER A 45 16.86 15.12 -21.08
C SER A 45 16.12 13.80 -21.17
N PHE A 46 14.79 13.86 -21.11
CA PHE A 46 13.90 12.72 -21.25
C PHE A 46 12.92 13.00 -22.41
N PRO A 47 13.26 12.57 -23.65
CA PRO A 47 12.37 12.73 -24.80
C PRO A 47 11.06 11.99 -24.56
N ARG A 48 9.96 12.56 -25.08
CA ARG A 48 8.58 12.28 -24.67
C ARG A 48 8.10 10.83 -24.78
N LEU A 49 8.82 9.91 -25.43
CA LEU A 49 8.34 8.55 -25.75
C LEU A 49 9.49 7.53 -25.98
N PHE A 50 10.15 7.03 -24.92
CA PHE A 50 11.01 5.82 -24.87
C PHE A 50 12.56 5.92 -24.88
N ARG A 51 13.09 5.13 -23.93
CA ARG A 51 14.24 4.20 -23.91
C ARG A 51 15.65 4.62 -23.51
N ASP A 52 16.18 5.78 -23.88
CA ASP A 52 17.51 6.20 -23.40
C ASP A 52 17.48 7.66 -22.94
N GLY A 53 17.52 7.86 -21.61
CA GLY A 53 17.69 9.19 -21.03
C GLY A 53 19.08 9.74 -21.36
N ARG A 54 19.18 11.03 -21.70
CA ARG A 54 20.46 11.67 -22.01
C ARG A 54 20.88 12.59 -20.88
N VAL A 55 22.10 12.42 -20.38
CA VAL A 55 22.75 13.35 -19.45
C VAL A 55 23.73 14.20 -20.24
N GLU A 56 23.51 15.51 -20.28
CA GLU A 56 24.43 16.48 -20.85
C GLU A 56 25.08 17.26 -19.70
N LEU A 57 26.40 17.30 -19.67
CA LEU A 57 27.17 18.01 -18.65
C LEU A 57 27.95 19.14 -19.33
N SER A 58 27.70 20.39 -18.93
CA SER A 58 28.42 21.58 -19.35
C SER A 58 29.20 22.12 -18.15
N VAL A 59 30.53 22.17 -18.25
CA VAL A 59 31.44 22.50 -17.13
C VAL A 59 32.50 23.45 -17.65
N ARG A 60 33.10 24.28 -16.80
CA ARG A 60 34.34 24.99 -17.16
C ARG A 60 35.47 23.97 -17.39
N ASP A 61 36.30 24.19 -18.42
CA ASP A 61 37.27 23.21 -18.94
C ASP A 61 38.16 22.56 -17.86
N TYR A 62 38.58 23.33 -16.85
CA TYR A 62 39.45 22.85 -15.77
C TYR A 62 38.74 21.97 -14.72
N LEU A 63 37.41 22.02 -14.63
CA LEU A 63 36.61 21.20 -13.72
C LEU A 63 35.97 20.00 -14.41
N TYR A 64 36.04 19.95 -15.75
CA TYR A 64 35.40 18.91 -16.56
C TYR A 64 35.78 17.50 -16.09
N ALA A 65 37.08 17.22 -15.92
CA ALA A 65 37.54 15.90 -15.49
C ALA A 65 37.01 15.49 -14.11
N ARG A 66 36.97 16.43 -13.15
CA ARG A 66 36.54 16.18 -11.77
C ARG A 66 35.02 16.04 -11.66
N ALA A 67 34.27 16.91 -12.33
CA ALA A 67 32.81 16.84 -12.41
C ALA A 67 32.34 15.59 -13.16
N VAL A 68 33.04 15.17 -14.22
CA VAL A 68 32.78 13.89 -14.89
C VAL A 68 33.03 12.73 -13.95
N VAL A 69 34.10 12.75 -13.15
CA VAL A 69 34.36 11.71 -12.14
C VAL A 69 33.26 11.68 -11.08
N ASP A 70 32.86 12.82 -10.52
CA ASP A 70 31.84 12.88 -9.47
C ASP A 70 30.44 12.52 -10.00
N VAL A 71 30.06 12.96 -11.21
CA VAL A 71 28.83 12.52 -11.89
C VAL A 71 28.89 11.03 -12.21
N ARG A 72 30.02 10.52 -12.72
CA ARG A 72 30.23 9.08 -12.96
C ARG A 72 30.26 8.25 -11.68
N ARG A 73 30.61 8.84 -10.54
CA ARG A 73 30.70 8.20 -9.22
C ARG A 73 29.36 8.23 -8.47
N GLY A 74 28.58 9.31 -8.60
CA GLY A 74 27.20 9.41 -8.09
C GLY A 74 26.17 8.64 -8.93
N LEU A 75 26.47 8.37 -10.20
CA LEU A 75 25.70 7.49 -11.09
C LEU A 75 26.30 6.06 -11.20
N SER A 76 27.22 5.72 -10.28
CA SER A 76 28.34 4.76 -10.39
C SER A 76 28.33 3.66 -11.47
N GLY A 77 29.38 3.71 -12.30
CA GLY A 77 30.07 2.52 -12.86
C GLY A 77 29.83 2.22 -14.33
N SER A 78 30.77 2.60 -15.20
CA SER A 78 30.86 2.32 -16.64
C SER A 78 29.70 2.83 -17.53
N LEU A 79 29.85 4.03 -18.07
CA LEU A 79 29.15 4.46 -19.29
C LEU A 79 30.20 4.79 -20.35
N SER A 80 30.72 3.74 -21.01
CA SER A 80 31.24 3.88 -22.37
C SER A 80 30.06 3.84 -23.32
N ILE A 81 30.02 4.83 -24.21
CA ILE A 81 29.32 4.74 -25.49
C ILE A 81 29.79 3.41 -26.13
N GLU A 82 28.84 2.55 -26.49
CA GLU A 82 29.06 1.19 -27.03
C GLU A 82 29.58 0.13 -26.04
N SER A 83 28.70 -0.43 -25.20
CA SER A 83 28.59 -1.90 -24.95
C SER A 83 27.70 -2.27 -23.75
N TYR A 84 26.73 -3.14 -24.02
CA TYR A 84 26.16 -4.20 -23.15
C TYR A 84 25.84 -3.96 -21.67
N GLY A 85 24.54 -4.09 -21.34
CA GLY A 85 24.13 -5.32 -20.66
C GLY A 85 23.83 -5.34 -19.17
N VAL A 86 24.00 -4.27 -18.38
CA VAL A 86 23.60 -4.28 -16.94
C VAL A 86 22.70 -3.10 -16.58
N ARG A 87 21.60 -3.41 -15.89
CA ARG A 87 20.39 -2.57 -15.73
C ARG A 87 20.49 -1.69 -14.49
N GLY A 88 20.53 -0.36 -14.65
CA GLY A 88 20.28 0.57 -13.54
C GLY A 88 18.83 0.49 -13.04
N PRO A 89 18.52 0.92 -11.79
CA PRO A 89 17.22 0.68 -11.15
C PRO A 89 16.07 1.47 -11.80
N TRP A 90 16.39 2.46 -12.62
CA TRP A 90 15.43 3.27 -13.39
C TRP A 90 15.02 2.63 -14.72
N ARG A 91 15.68 1.54 -15.12
CA ARG A 91 15.43 0.92 -16.42
C ARG A 91 14.06 0.25 -16.42
N GLY A 92 13.21 0.62 -17.38
CA GLY A 92 11.88 0.04 -17.53
C GLY A 92 10.75 0.87 -16.90
N LEU A 93 11.04 2.06 -16.37
CA LEU A 93 10.00 2.98 -15.95
C LEU A 93 9.11 3.37 -17.14
N ASN A 94 7.79 3.28 -16.96
CA ASN A 94 6.81 3.79 -17.91
C ASN A 94 6.63 5.32 -17.75
N GLY A 95 5.98 5.96 -18.73
CA GLY A 95 5.83 7.42 -18.75
C GLY A 95 5.14 8.00 -17.50
N ARG A 96 4.23 7.25 -16.86
CA ARG A 96 3.59 7.68 -15.61
C ARG A 96 4.58 7.69 -14.45
N GLN A 97 5.38 6.62 -14.31
CA GLN A 97 6.38 6.49 -13.25
C GLN A 97 7.51 7.52 -13.42
N VAL A 98 7.95 7.78 -14.66
CA VAL A 98 8.90 8.87 -14.95
C VAL A 98 8.32 10.23 -14.52
N GLY A 99 7.03 10.47 -14.80
CA GLY A 99 6.35 11.69 -14.36
C GLY A 99 6.34 11.83 -12.84
N PHE A 100 6.19 10.75 -12.08
CA PHE A 100 6.32 10.77 -10.62
C PHE A 100 7.76 11.02 -10.17
N LEU A 101 8.73 10.30 -10.72
CA LEU A 101 10.15 10.49 -10.42
C LEU A 101 10.57 11.96 -10.55
N VAL A 102 10.14 12.62 -11.63
CA VAL A 102 10.41 14.04 -11.87
C VAL A 102 9.73 14.93 -10.82
N ARG A 103 8.52 14.60 -10.36
CA ARG A 103 7.88 15.33 -9.26
C ARG A 103 8.61 15.13 -7.94
N SER A 104 9.09 13.92 -7.67
CA SER A 104 9.81 13.56 -6.45
C SER A 104 11.14 14.29 -6.30
N LEU A 105 11.76 14.73 -7.40
CA LEU A 105 12.94 15.60 -7.36
C LEU A 105 12.72 16.94 -6.63
N ARG A 106 11.46 17.35 -6.42
CA ARG A 106 11.15 18.49 -5.55
C ARG A 106 11.52 18.24 -4.09
N ASN A 107 11.41 16.99 -3.67
CA ASN A 107 11.57 16.58 -2.27
C ASN A 107 12.84 15.75 -2.05
N TYR A 108 13.43 15.15 -3.07
CA TYR A 108 14.56 14.24 -2.96
C TYR A 108 15.68 14.58 -3.96
N SER A 109 16.93 14.39 -3.56
CA SER A 109 18.07 14.40 -4.46
C SER A 109 18.06 13.16 -5.38
N LEU A 110 18.78 13.23 -6.50
CA LEU A 110 18.91 12.09 -7.40
C LEU A 110 19.60 10.89 -6.72
N GLU A 111 20.55 11.16 -5.82
CA GLU A 111 21.26 10.14 -5.04
C GLU A 111 20.34 9.48 -4.01
N GLU A 112 19.52 10.25 -3.30
CA GLU A 112 18.51 9.73 -2.37
C GLU A 112 17.54 8.80 -3.12
N LEU A 113 17.02 9.26 -4.27
CA LEU A 113 16.16 8.46 -5.13
C LEU A 113 16.89 7.19 -5.61
N TYR A 114 18.16 7.28 -6.03
CA TYR A 114 18.92 6.11 -6.46
C TYR A 114 19.08 5.08 -5.36
N SER A 115 19.44 5.52 -4.15
CA SER A 115 19.59 4.66 -2.99
C SER A 115 18.27 3.95 -2.65
N ILE A 116 17.16 4.70 -2.64
CA ILE A 116 15.82 4.14 -2.43
C ILE A 116 15.54 3.02 -3.42
N PHE A 117 15.74 3.28 -4.71
CA PHE A 117 15.39 2.33 -5.76
C PHE A 117 16.35 1.14 -5.82
N ALA A 118 17.64 1.37 -5.58
CA ALA A 118 18.64 0.31 -5.49
C ALA A 118 18.42 -0.59 -4.25
N SER A 119 17.83 -0.06 -3.18
CA SER A 119 17.50 -0.83 -1.98
C SER A 119 16.20 -1.62 -2.08
N LEU A 120 15.38 -1.40 -3.12
CA LEU A 120 14.20 -2.22 -3.34
C LEU A 120 14.65 -3.64 -3.66
N ASN A 121 14.39 -4.55 -2.74
CA ASN A 121 14.56 -5.97 -2.96
C ASN A 121 13.18 -6.61 -2.98
N PRO A 122 12.48 -6.57 -4.14
CA PRO A 122 11.11 -7.00 -4.20
C PRO A 122 11.01 -8.49 -3.90
N SER A 123 10.36 -8.81 -2.80
CA SER A 123 10.00 -10.19 -2.48
C SER A 123 8.64 -10.47 -3.10
N ARG A 124 8.53 -11.53 -3.92
CA ARG A 124 7.21 -12.06 -4.28
C ARG A 124 6.50 -12.46 -3.00
N SER A 125 5.29 -11.96 -2.82
CA SER A 125 4.43 -12.37 -1.73
C SER A 125 3.20 -13.04 -2.28
N ASP A 126 3.00 -14.30 -1.91
CA ASP A 126 1.78 -15.04 -2.22
C ASP A 126 0.63 -14.65 -1.27
N PHE A 127 0.82 -13.64 -0.40
CA PHE A 127 -0.20 -13.17 0.52
C PHE A 127 -1.13 -12.17 -0.19
N GLU A 128 -2.16 -12.73 -0.81
CA GLU A 128 -3.32 -12.03 -1.35
C GLU A 128 -4.58 -12.59 -0.70
N LEU A 129 -5.44 -11.70 -0.19
CA LEU A 129 -6.74 -12.07 0.36
C LEU A 129 -7.85 -11.30 -0.34
N ARG A 130 -8.90 -12.01 -0.76
CA ARG A 130 -10.10 -11.45 -1.36
C ARG A 130 -11.22 -11.39 -0.34
N ALA A 131 -11.78 -10.21 -0.14
CA ALA A 131 -12.94 -10.02 0.71
C ALA A 131 -14.14 -10.82 0.19
N GLY A 132 -14.86 -11.49 1.09
CA GLY A 132 -16.00 -12.33 0.74
C GLY A 132 -15.65 -13.77 0.33
N LEU A 133 -14.36 -14.10 0.21
CA LEU A 133 -13.87 -15.45 -0.09
C LEU A 133 -12.82 -15.89 0.93
N ASP A 134 -11.71 -15.17 1.01
CA ASP A 134 -10.58 -15.54 1.88
C ASP A 134 -10.67 -14.89 3.27
N ILE A 135 -11.46 -13.81 3.41
CA ILE A 135 -11.71 -13.07 4.66
C ILE A 135 -13.07 -12.37 4.64
N PHE A 136 -13.64 -12.14 5.82
CA PHE A 136 -14.80 -11.28 6.07
C PHE A 136 -14.46 -10.12 7.01
N GLU A 137 -15.40 -9.20 7.21
CA GLU A 137 -15.24 -8.10 8.18
C GLU A 137 -14.97 -8.64 9.59
N TYR A 138 -13.97 -8.11 10.26
CA TYR A 138 -13.61 -8.49 11.62
C TYR A 138 -14.78 -8.35 12.58
N GLY A 139 -15.00 -9.38 13.42
CA GLY A 139 -16.08 -9.42 14.41
C GLY A 139 -17.47 -9.68 13.84
N ARG A 140 -17.62 -9.88 12.53
CA ARG A 140 -18.92 -10.12 11.89
C ARG A 140 -19.36 -11.57 12.08
N ASP A 141 -20.64 -11.77 12.39
CA ASP A 141 -21.24 -13.10 12.35
C ASP A 141 -21.67 -13.45 10.93
N VAL A 142 -20.75 -14.06 10.17
CA VAL A 142 -20.96 -14.34 8.74
C VAL A 142 -22.07 -15.36 8.53
N ALA A 143 -22.17 -16.36 9.40
CA ALA A 143 -23.22 -17.37 9.33
C ALA A 143 -24.61 -16.76 9.54
N GLU A 144 -24.77 -15.89 10.54
CA GLU A 144 -26.01 -15.15 10.79
C GLU A 144 -26.46 -14.37 9.55
N VAL A 145 -25.53 -13.72 8.86
CA VAL A 145 -25.82 -12.95 7.64
C VAL A 145 -26.32 -13.87 6.54
N PHE A 146 -25.65 -14.99 6.28
CA PHE A 146 -26.09 -15.95 5.27
C PHE A 146 -27.46 -16.56 5.62
N LEU A 147 -27.71 -16.90 6.87
CA LEU A 147 -29.02 -17.37 7.33
C LEU A 147 -30.10 -16.31 7.11
N SER A 148 -29.81 -15.03 7.34
CA SER A 148 -30.74 -13.93 7.03
C SER A 148 -31.05 -13.84 5.54
N VAL A 149 -30.06 -14.02 4.67
CA VAL A 149 -30.24 -14.08 3.21
C VAL A 149 -31.18 -15.22 2.81
N LEU A 150 -30.91 -16.42 3.32
CA LEU A 150 -31.71 -17.62 3.07
C LEU A 150 -33.15 -17.46 3.59
N GLY A 151 -33.33 -16.84 4.76
CA GLY A 151 -34.65 -16.51 5.30
C GLY A 151 -35.48 -15.60 4.37
N ARG A 152 -34.86 -14.65 3.68
CA ARG A 152 -35.55 -13.83 2.66
C ARG A 152 -35.97 -14.66 1.44
N PHE A 153 -35.18 -15.67 1.07
CA PHE A 153 -35.54 -16.57 -0.04
C PHE A 153 -36.76 -17.41 0.32
N LYS A 154 -36.83 -17.92 1.55
CA LYS A 154 -38.03 -18.60 2.09
C LYS A 154 -39.25 -17.71 2.08
N GLY A 155 -39.12 -16.44 2.46
CA GLY A 155 -40.22 -15.48 2.42
C GLY A 155 -40.79 -15.23 1.01
N ARG A 156 -40.01 -15.53 -0.05
CA ARG A 156 -40.43 -15.45 -1.45
C ARG A 156 -40.78 -16.82 -2.06
N ALA A 157 -40.66 -17.90 -1.30
CA ALA A 157 -40.81 -19.23 -1.84
C ALA A 157 -42.27 -19.54 -2.18
N VAL A 158 -42.56 -19.62 -3.47
CA VAL A 158 -43.91 -19.93 -4.00
C VAL A 158 -44.21 -21.44 -3.96
N CYS A 159 -43.20 -22.30 -3.78
CA CYS A 159 -43.38 -23.75 -3.79
C CYS A 159 -42.52 -24.51 -2.77
N GLY A 160 -43.00 -25.69 -2.34
CA GLY A 160 -42.32 -26.55 -1.37
C GLY A 160 -40.97 -27.13 -1.83
N ARG A 161 -40.64 -27.04 -3.12
CA ARG A 161 -39.31 -27.43 -3.63
C ARG A 161 -38.25 -26.40 -3.25
N LEU A 162 -38.52 -25.11 -3.46
CA LEU A 162 -37.61 -24.03 -3.06
C LEU A 162 -37.42 -24.00 -1.54
N ASN A 163 -38.50 -24.14 -0.76
CA ASN A 163 -38.41 -24.18 0.70
C ASN A 163 -37.51 -25.32 1.23
N ARG A 164 -37.58 -26.51 0.61
CA ARG A 164 -36.69 -27.62 0.95
C ARG A 164 -35.23 -27.29 0.60
N ALA A 165 -34.98 -26.83 -0.62
CA ALA A 165 -33.63 -26.48 -1.06
C ALA A 165 -32.99 -25.38 -0.19
N VAL A 166 -33.73 -24.34 0.19
CA VAL A 166 -33.23 -23.32 1.12
C VAL A 166 -32.93 -23.93 2.51
N SER A 167 -33.80 -24.81 3.01
CA SER A 167 -33.61 -25.44 4.32
C SER A 167 -32.39 -26.37 4.36
N GLU A 168 -32.07 -27.04 3.25
CA GLU A 168 -30.84 -27.84 3.11
C GLU A 168 -29.59 -26.95 3.24
N VAL A 169 -29.57 -25.79 2.57
CA VAL A 169 -28.45 -24.85 2.65
C VAL A 169 -28.35 -24.23 4.06
N GLU A 170 -29.47 -23.87 4.68
CA GLU A 170 -29.47 -23.39 6.08
C GLU A 170 -28.90 -24.43 7.05
N ALA A 171 -29.30 -25.70 6.90
CA ALA A 171 -28.78 -26.78 7.72
C ALA A 171 -27.25 -26.93 7.54
N ALA A 172 -26.74 -26.78 6.31
CA ALA A 172 -25.30 -26.78 6.05
C ALA A 172 -24.59 -25.59 6.72
N VAL A 173 -25.15 -24.38 6.64
CA VAL A 173 -24.59 -23.19 7.31
C VAL A 173 -24.55 -23.36 8.83
N LEU A 174 -25.62 -23.89 9.43
CA LEU A 174 -25.67 -24.17 10.87
C LEU A 174 -24.67 -25.26 11.28
N GLY A 175 -24.58 -26.34 10.51
CA GLY A 175 -23.69 -27.47 10.78
C GLY A 175 -22.21 -27.21 10.47
N SER A 176 -21.87 -26.12 9.76
CA SER A 176 -20.50 -25.73 9.39
C SER A 176 -20.23 -24.26 9.72
N ARG A 177 -20.75 -23.78 10.85
CA ARG A 177 -20.64 -22.36 11.26
C ARG A 177 -19.19 -21.91 11.43
N ASP A 178 -18.33 -22.81 11.91
CA ASP A 178 -16.89 -22.63 12.07
C ASP A 178 -16.16 -22.35 10.75
N LYS A 179 -16.62 -22.96 9.65
CA LYS A 179 -16.09 -22.73 8.30
C LYS A 179 -16.36 -21.33 7.76
N LEU A 180 -17.21 -20.55 8.41
CA LEU A 180 -17.50 -19.16 8.07
C LEU A 180 -16.79 -18.17 9.01
N ASN A 181 -15.69 -18.60 9.66
CA ASN A 181 -14.88 -17.72 10.50
C ASN A 181 -14.43 -16.48 9.70
N PRO A 182 -14.55 -15.25 10.25
CA PRO A 182 -14.20 -14.04 9.50
C PRO A 182 -12.73 -13.90 9.09
N ILE A 183 -11.84 -14.59 9.79
CA ILE A 183 -10.39 -14.48 9.63
C ILE A 183 -9.86 -15.67 8.82
N LEU A 184 -10.44 -16.85 9.03
CA LEU A 184 -10.04 -18.10 8.37
C LEU A 184 -11.28 -18.87 7.90
N PRO A 185 -12.00 -18.38 6.88
CA PRO A 185 -13.09 -19.13 6.29
C PRO A 185 -12.55 -20.32 5.48
N ASP A 186 -13.33 -21.39 5.41
CA ASP A 186 -13.08 -22.49 4.48
C ASP A 186 -13.55 -22.06 3.09
N ARG A 187 -12.58 -21.86 2.20
CA ARG A 187 -12.83 -21.33 0.87
C ARG A 187 -13.77 -22.20 0.05
N GLY A 188 -13.62 -23.52 0.10
CA GLY A 188 -14.47 -24.44 -0.66
C GLY A 188 -15.92 -24.40 -0.20
N PHE A 189 -16.14 -24.29 1.10
CA PHE A 189 -17.47 -24.10 1.67
C PHE A 189 -18.09 -22.76 1.30
N VAL A 190 -17.30 -21.67 1.35
CA VAL A 190 -17.78 -20.35 0.93
C VAL A 190 -18.14 -20.33 -0.55
N GLU A 191 -17.31 -20.89 -1.43
CA GLU A 191 -17.58 -20.98 -2.87
C GLU A 191 -18.88 -21.76 -3.14
N TRP A 192 -19.02 -22.96 -2.55
CA TRP A 192 -20.25 -23.75 -2.65
C TRP A 192 -21.49 -23.00 -2.12
N LEU A 193 -21.35 -22.27 -1.01
CA LEU A 193 -22.46 -21.54 -0.41
C LEU A 193 -22.90 -20.37 -1.30
N LEU A 194 -21.96 -19.65 -1.90
CA LEU A 194 -22.25 -18.55 -2.82
C LEU A 194 -22.92 -19.05 -4.10
N GLU A 195 -22.44 -20.16 -4.68
CA GLU A 195 -23.08 -20.81 -5.83
C GLU A 195 -24.50 -21.27 -5.51
N SER A 196 -24.69 -21.88 -4.34
CA SER A 196 -26.01 -22.32 -3.87
C SER A 196 -26.96 -21.14 -3.69
N ILE A 197 -26.48 -20.04 -3.10
CA ILE A 197 -27.26 -18.82 -2.93
C ILE A 197 -27.62 -18.18 -4.27
N GLU A 198 -26.70 -18.15 -5.23
CA GLU A 198 -26.97 -17.64 -6.58
C GLU A 198 -28.07 -18.46 -7.25
N HIS A 199 -27.99 -19.80 -7.23
CA HIS A 199 -29.01 -20.67 -7.79
C HIS A 199 -30.38 -20.50 -7.12
N LEU A 200 -30.41 -20.44 -5.78
CA LEU A 200 -31.64 -20.21 -5.03
C LEU A 200 -32.24 -18.84 -5.30
N SER A 201 -31.42 -17.82 -5.56
CA SER A 201 -31.90 -16.47 -5.90
C SER A 201 -32.67 -16.46 -7.22
N GLU A 202 -32.25 -17.25 -8.21
CA GLU A 202 -32.94 -17.39 -9.49
C GLU A 202 -34.32 -18.00 -9.30
N TRP A 203 -34.42 -19.05 -8.47
CA TRP A 203 -35.69 -19.70 -8.15
C TRP A 203 -36.61 -18.79 -7.34
N ALA A 204 -36.05 -17.96 -6.46
CA ALA A 204 -36.76 -16.95 -5.68
C ALA A 204 -37.09 -15.67 -6.47
N ARG A 205 -36.70 -15.59 -7.76
CA ARG A 205 -36.86 -14.41 -8.64
C ARG A 205 -36.26 -13.14 -8.04
N ILE A 206 -35.13 -13.27 -7.37
CA ILE A 206 -34.36 -12.14 -6.83
C ILE A 206 -33.37 -11.70 -7.91
N ASP A 207 -33.40 -10.41 -8.24
CA ASP A 207 -32.47 -9.89 -9.24
C ASP A 207 -31.03 -9.82 -8.69
N ARG A 208 -30.04 -9.84 -9.59
CA ARG A 208 -28.62 -9.84 -9.22
C ARG A 208 -28.21 -8.62 -8.37
N SER A 209 -28.83 -7.46 -8.57
CA SER A 209 -28.49 -6.24 -7.82
C SER A 209 -29.06 -6.26 -6.40
N GLU A 210 -30.24 -6.87 -6.22
CA GLU A 210 -30.82 -7.16 -4.92
C GLU A 210 -29.97 -8.19 -4.17
N LEU A 211 -29.63 -9.31 -4.82
CA LEU A 211 -28.80 -10.36 -4.23
C LEU A 211 -27.47 -9.79 -3.71
N ARG A 212 -26.75 -9.02 -4.53
CA ARG A 212 -25.46 -8.44 -4.15
C ARG A 212 -25.53 -7.52 -2.93
N ARG A 213 -26.65 -6.82 -2.73
CA ARG A 213 -26.86 -5.97 -1.54
C ARG A 213 -27.15 -6.77 -0.28
N MET A 214 -27.53 -8.05 -0.43
CA MET A 214 -27.85 -8.95 0.68
C MET A 214 -26.63 -9.71 1.20
N LEU A 215 -25.62 -9.93 0.35
CA LEU A 215 -24.43 -10.72 0.68
C LEU A 215 -23.51 -10.01 1.71
N PRO A 216 -22.71 -10.78 2.46
CA PRO A 216 -21.86 -10.24 3.53
C PRO A 216 -20.65 -9.43 3.05
N PHE A 217 -20.54 -9.15 1.75
CA PHE A 217 -19.40 -8.44 1.16
C PHE A 217 -19.85 -7.27 0.28
N LEU A 218 -18.90 -6.37 0.02
CA LEU A 218 -19.16 -5.17 -0.77
C LEU A 218 -19.47 -5.52 -2.24
N ASP A 219 -20.30 -4.71 -2.92
CA ASP A 219 -20.52 -4.77 -4.39
C ASP A 219 -19.32 -4.19 -5.17
N ARG A 220 -18.13 -4.62 -4.74
CA ARG A 220 -16.82 -4.21 -5.22
C ARG A 220 -15.85 -5.35 -4.93
N SER A 221 -14.97 -5.63 -5.88
CA SER A 221 -13.85 -6.54 -5.64
C SER A 221 -12.86 -5.85 -4.71
N VAL A 222 -12.76 -6.33 -3.47
CA VAL A 222 -11.77 -5.84 -2.51
C VAL A 222 -10.68 -6.90 -2.35
N VAL A 223 -9.45 -6.48 -2.59
CA VAL A 223 -8.27 -7.34 -2.47
C VAL A 223 -7.26 -6.66 -1.56
N ILE A 224 -6.78 -7.41 -0.56
CA ILE A 224 -5.72 -6.97 0.35
C ILE A 224 -4.47 -7.78 0.06
N ARG A 225 -3.37 -7.09 -0.29
CA ARG A 225 -2.10 -7.72 -0.70
C ARG A 225 -0.97 -7.26 0.20
N LEU A 226 -0.05 -8.14 0.54
CA LEU A 226 1.19 -7.71 1.19
C LEU A 226 2.00 -6.82 0.24
N TRP A 227 2.66 -5.81 0.80
CA TRP A 227 3.56 -4.95 0.08
C TRP A 227 4.83 -5.70 -0.32
N GLU A 228 5.08 -5.78 -1.61
CA GLU A 228 6.24 -6.49 -2.17
C GLU A 228 7.49 -5.61 -2.28
N ARG A 229 7.43 -4.32 -1.91
CA ARG A 229 8.53 -3.35 -2.10
C ARG A 229 8.99 -3.27 -3.57
N SER A 230 8.02 -3.31 -4.47
CA SER A 230 8.21 -3.10 -5.89
C SER A 230 8.28 -1.62 -6.24
N MET A 231 8.75 -1.34 -7.45
CA MET A 231 8.82 0.02 -8.02
C MET A 231 7.45 0.69 -8.12
N ASP A 232 6.41 -0.08 -8.48
CA ASP A 232 5.05 0.44 -8.59
C ASP A 232 4.53 1.04 -7.29
N ASP A 233 5.16 0.64 -6.18
CA ASP A 233 4.75 0.94 -4.84
C ASP A 233 5.13 2.35 -4.42
N LEU A 234 6.26 2.81 -4.93
CA LEU A 234 6.74 4.17 -4.76
C LEU A 234 5.93 5.18 -5.60
N PHE A 235 5.20 4.67 -6.60
CA PHE A 235 4.47 5.47 -7.60
C PHE A 235 2.95 5.39 -7.48
N MET A 236 2.43 4.81 -6.39
CA MET A 236 0.99 4.82 -6.12
C MET A 236 0.44 6.23 -5.86
N GLY A 237 1.30 7.15 -5.42
CA GLY A 237 1.01 8.58 -5.24
C GLY A 237 0.16 8.88 -4.01
N PHE A 238 0.22 10.13 -3.54
CA PHE A 238 -0.53 10.61 -2.37
C PHE A 238 -2.06 10.39 -2.46
N TYR A 239 -2.61 10.38 -3.69
CA TYR A 239 -4.06 10.26 -3.92
C TYR A 239 -4.68 8.92 -3.49
N ALA A 240 -3.86 7.90 -3.24
CA ALA A 240 -4.30 6.64 -2.64
C ALA A 240 -4.35 6.68 -1.10
N GLY A 241 -4.13 7.84 -0.46
CA GLY A 241 -4.05 7.95 1.00
C GLY A 241 -2.84 7.20 1.56
N THR A 242 -1.83 6.92 0.73
CA THR A 242 -0.62 6.24 1.15
C THR A 242 0.39 7.26 1.61
N CYS A 243 0.85 7.12 2.85
CA CYS A 243 1.97 7.91 3.32
C CYS A 243 3.21 7.62 2.45
N ILE A 244 3.34 6.46 1.79
CA ILE A 244 4.60 5.99 1.14
C ILE A 244 4.95 6.76 -0.17
N ALA A 245 4.17 7.77 -0.55
CA ALA A 245 4.35 8.44 -1.84
C ALA A 245 5.59 9.36 -1.87
N LEU A 246 6.38 9.25 -2.94
CA LEU A 246 7.60 10.05 -3.15
C LEU A 246 7.33 11.54 -3.45
N ASP A 247 6.09 11.97 -3.63
CA ASP A 247 5.72 13.37 -3.87
C ASP A 247 5.27 14.13 -2.61
N ASP A 248 5.39 13.50 -1.43
CA ASP A 248 5.11 14.09 -0.11
C ASP A 248 6.40 14.24 0.75
N ARG A 249 6.25 14.46 2.06
CA ARG A 249 7.34 14.67 3.04
C ARG A 249 8.40 13.56 3.02
N LYS A 250 9.66 13.95 3.19
CA LYS A 250 10.86 13.07 3.15
C LYS A 250 10.81 11.82 4.04
N VAL A 251 9.97 11.77 5.07
CA VAL A 251 9.91 10.69 6.09
C VAL A 251 9.64 9.29 5.51
N MET A 252 9.16 9.20 4.27
CA MET A 252 8.50 8.01 3.76
C MET A 252 9.40 6.94 3.15
N HIS A 253 10.61 7.31 2.77
CA HIS A 253 11.60 6.34 2.29
C HIS A 253 12.23 5.51 3.42
N GLU A 254 12.21 6.00 4.66
CA GLU A 254 12.80 5.29 5.80
C GLU A 254 12.12 3.93 6.05
N TYR A 255 10.83 3.83 5.75
CA TYR A 255 10.09 2.57 5.85
C TYR A 255 10.52 1.51 4.84
N ILE A 256 11.11 1.91 3.71
CA ILE A 256 11.65 0.96 2.71
C ILE A 256 12.86 0.24 3.29
N PHE A 257 13.66 0.96 4.08
CA PHE A 257 14.86 0.43 4.74
C PHE A 257 14.57 -0.26 6.07
N ASP A 258 13.31 -0.31 6.49
CA ASP A 258 12.92 -0.92 7.75
C ASP A 258 12.22 -2.26 7.54
N PRO A 259 12.92 -3.39 7.75
CA PRO A 259 12.34 -4.71 7.56
C PRO A 259 11.20 -5.02 8.56
N TYR A 260 11.08 -4.23 9.63
CA TYR A 260 10.09 -4.39 10.69
C TYR A 260 8.84 -3.52 10.51
N THR A 261 8.72 -2.84 9.37
CA THR A 261 7.46 -2.22 8.93
C THR A 261 6.88 -3.04 7.77
N ILE A 262 5.65 -3.48 7.98
CA ILE A 262 4.85 -4.23 7.02
C ILE A 262 3.74 -3.32 6.50
N PHE A 263 3.48 -3.38 5.19
CA PHE A 263 2.35 -2.70 4.58
C PHE A 263 1.44 -3.71 3.91
N PHE A 264 0.13 -3.58 4.14
CA PHE A 264 -0.88 -4.26 3.33
C PHE A 264 -1.55 -3.22 2.44
N ARG A 265 -1.75 -3.55 1.18
CA ARG A 265 -2.36 -2.67 0.18
C ARG A 265 -3.80 -3.03 -0.02
N ILE A 266 -4.63 -2.01 -0.15
CA ILE A 266 -6.06 -2.18 -0.30
C ILE A 266 -6.44 -1.76 -1.72
N TYR A 267 -6.94 -2.72 -2.48
CA TYR A 267 -7.44 -2.53 -3.84
C TYR A 267 -8.95 -2.62 -3.85
N VAL A 268 -9.60 -1.70 -4.56
CA VAL A 268 -11.05 -1.73 -4.83
C VAL A 268 -11.25 -1.66 -6.34
N ASN A 269 -11.82 -2.73 -6.91
CA ASN A 269 -11.92 -2.94 -8.36
C ASN A 269 -10.58 -2.71 -9.05
N GLU A 270 -9.54 -3.42 -8.59
CA GLU A 270 -8.16 -3.39 -9.12
C GLU A 270 -7.43 -2.04 -8.95
N LYS A 271 -8.09 -1.00 -8.42
CA LYS A 271 -7.46 0.29 -8.17
C LYS A 271 -6.91 0.34 -6.74
N PRO A 272 -5.64 0.70 -6.52
CA PRO A 272 -5.12 0.94 -5.19
C PRO A 272 -5.83 2.16 -4.59
N ILE A 273 -6.36 2.02 -3.39
CA ILE A 273 -7.07 3.09 -2.69
C ILE A 273 -6.56 3.33 -1.27
N GLY A 274 -5.57 2.57 -0.81
CA GLY A 274 -5.13 2.68 0.57
C GLY A 274 -4.14 1.61 0.99
N HIS A 275 -3.76 1.69 2.26
CA HIS A 275 -2.87 0.73 2.90
C HIS A 275 -3.13 0.61 4.41
N VAL A 276 -2.62 -0.47 4.97
CA VAL A 276 -2.49 -0.73 6.40
C VAL A 276 -1.00 -0.70 6.72
N LYS A 277 -0.58 0.13 7.67
CA LYS A 277 0.79 0.16 8.18
C LYS A 277 0.84 -0.62 9.48
N VAL A 278 1.69 -1.64 9.51
CA VAL A 278 1.86 -2.54 10.64
C VAL A 278 3.31 -2.54 11.07
N PHE A 279 3.55 -2.35 12.36
CA PHE A 279 4.86 -2.50 12.97
C PHE A 279 4.99 -3.87 13.62
N ILE A 280 6.17 -4.47 13.48
CA ILE A 280 6.59 -5.57 14.33
C ILE A 280 7.18 -4.94 15.60
N CYS A 281 6.62 -5.28 16.75
CA CYS A 281 7.00 -4.72 18.05
C CYS A 281 7.38 -5.83 19.02
N ARG A 282 8.07 -5.45 20.09
CA ARG A 282 8.18 -6.22 21.32
C ARG A 282 7.19 -5.66 22.33
N ASP A 283 6.38 -6.55 22.91
CA ASP A 283 5.48 -6.22 24.01
C ASP A 283 6.23 -6.29 25.37
N GLU A 284 5.57 -5.86 26.44
CA GLU A 284 6.18 -5.73 27.78
C GLU A 284 6.65 -7.08 28.36
N ASP A 285 5.98 -8.17 27.99
CA ASP A 285 6.35 -9.54 28.34
C ASP A 285 7.46 -10.13 27.44
N GLY A 286 8.01 -9.34 26.52
CA GLY A 286 9.11 -9.71 25.63
C GLY A 286 8.70 -10.42 24.34
N GLU A 287 7.42 -10.75 24.18
CA GLU A 287 6.90 -11.41 22.98
C GLU A 287 6.92 -10.48 21.77
N VAL A 288 7.11 -11.08 20.59
CA VAL A 288 7.09 -10.35 19.32
C VAL A 288 5.67 -10.32 18.77
N VAL A 289 5.15 -9.12 18.55
CA VAL A 289 3.74 -8.87 18.21
C VAL A 289 3.62 -8.01 16.96
N LEU A 290 2.42 -8.01 16.36
CA LEU A 290 2.08 -7.06 15.30
C LEU A 290 1.22 -5.93 15.86
N HIS A 291 1.52 -4.70 15.45
CA HIS A 291 0.76 -3.52 15.80
C HIS A 291 0.31 -2.76 14.55
N ILE A 292 -0.99 -2.67 14.34
CA ILE A 292 -1.58 -1.83 13.29
C ILE A 292 -1.53 -0.37 13.77
N ASP A 293 -0.55 0.37 13.27
CA ASP A 293 -0.32 1.78 13.61
C ASP A 293 -1.14 2.74 12.76
N TYR A 294 -1.54 2.36 11.54
CA TYR A 294 -2.31 3.26 10.68
C TYR A 294 -3.08 2.52 9.59
N ILE A 295 -4.27 3.02 9.23
CA ILE A 295 -4.99 2.64 8.01
C ILE A 295 -5.30 3.90 7.21
N GLY A 296 -4.58 4.08 6.11
CA GLY A 296 -4.74 5.20 5.19
C GLY A 296 -5.62 4.82 4.02
N LEU A 297 -6.74 5.54 3.83
CA LEU A 297 -7.70 5.28 2.75
C LEU A 297 -7.98 6.57 1.97
N ALA A 298 -8.05 6.44 0.65
CA ALA A 298 -8.47 7.50 -0.25
C ALA A 298 -9.90 7.94 0.07
N GLY A 299 -10.11 9.26 0.14
CA GLY A 299 -11.43 9.86 0.37
C GLY A 299 -12.34 9.87 -0.87
N GLY A 300 -13.23 10.85 -0.94
CA GLY A 300 -14.16 11.02 -2.06
C GLY A 300 -15.16 9.86 -2.18
N LYS A 301 -15.27 9.25 -3.36
CA LYS A 301 -16.25 8.19 -3.63
C LYS A 301 -16.06 6.91 -2.80
N TYR A 302 -14.88 6.70 -2.22
CA TYR A 302 -14.57 5.52 -1.40
C TYR A 302 -14.88 5.73 0.08
N ARG A 303 -15.22 6.95 0.52
CA ARG A 303 -15.47 7.28 1.94
C ARG A 303 -16.55 6.40 2.57
N ARG A 304 -17.58 6.05 1.80
CA ARG A 304 -18.68 5.17 2.24
C ARG A 304 -18.24 3.73 2.52
N LEU A 305 -17.05 3.33 2.07
CA LEU A 305 -16.50 1.99 2.26
C LEU A 305 -15.53 1.93 3.44
N HIS A 306 -15.14 3.06 4.03
CA HIS A 306 -14.00 3.13 4.95
C HIS A 306 -14.14 2.20 6.16
N ASP A 307 -15.31 2.16 6.79
CA ASP A 307 -15.51 1.34 7.99
C ASP A 307 -15.39 -0.16 7.66
N ALA A 308 -16.04 -0.61 6.59
CA ALA A 308 -15.91 -1.98 6.11
C ALA A 308 -14.45 -2.32 5.75
N LEU A 309 -13.76 -1.45 5.01
CA LEU A 309 -12.36 -1.67 4.61
C LEU A 309 -11.41 -1.75 5.81
N LYS A 310 -11.65 -0.97 6.86
CA LYS A 310 -10.90 -1.08 8.12
C LYS A 310 -11.12 -2.45 8.76
N LEU A 311 -12.36 -2.93 8.83
CA LEU A 311 -12.66 -4.25 9.40
C LEU A 311 -12.08 -5.41 8.58
N TYR A 312 -12.14 -5.36 7.25
CA TYR A 312 -11.43 -6.33 6.40
C TYR A 312 -9.91 -6.29 6.63
N SER A 313 -9.36 -5.09 6.82
CA SER A 313 -7.93 -4.91 7.10
C SER A 313 -7.50 -5.55 8.42
N LEU A 314 -8.33 -5.48 9.47
CA LEU A 314 -8.05 -6.19 10.72
C LEU A 314 -7.99 -7.70 10.49
N SER A 315 -9.00 -8.28 9.83
CA SER A 315 -9.03 -9.71 9.50
C SER A 315 -7.80 -10.12 8.68
N ALA A 316 -7.40 -9.31 7.71
CA ALA A 316 -6.22 -9.58 6.88
C ALA A 316 -4.91 -9.58 7.69
N VAL A 317 -4.72 -8.64 8.60
CA VAL A 317 -3.51 -8.60 9.45
C VAL A 317 -3.49 -9.78 10.42
N VAL A 318 -4.63 -10.17 11.00
CA VAL A 318 -4.69 -11.35 11.86
C VAL A 318 -4.41 -12.63 11.05
N ARG A 319 -4.99 -12.76 9.86
CA ARG A 319 -4.71 -13.87 8.95
C ARG A 319 -3.22 -13.97 8.60
N TYR A 320 -2.57 -12.83 8.37
CA TYR A 320 -1.12 -12.76 8.19
C TYR A 320 -0.38 -13.20 9.46
N ALA A 321 -0.77 -12.69 10.62
CA ALA A 321 -0.17 -13.01 11.92
C ALA A 321 -0.14 -14.53 12.15
N MET A 322 -1.28 -15.19 11.95
CA MET A 322 -1.43 -16.65 12.03
C MET A 322 -0.48 -17.36 11.07
N SER A 323 -0.43 -16.94 9.80
CA SER A 323 0.42 -17.57 8.78
C SER A 323 1.93 -17.45 9.05
N LYS A 324 2.33 -16.46 9.88
CA LYS A 324 3.72 -16.18 10.23
C LYS A 324 4.08 -16.59 11.66
N GLY A 325 3.14 -17.20 12.39
CA GLY A 325 3.38 -17.69 13.75
C GLY A 325 3.48 -16.59 14.81
N TYR A 326 2.99 -15.38 14.54
CA TYR A 326 2.83 -14.38 15.60
C TYR A 326 1.72 -14.80 16.55
N ARG A 327 1.79 -14.34 17.80
CA ARG A 327 0.81 -14.71 18.84
C ARG A 327 -0.21 -13.63 19.15
N ARG A 328 0.10 -12.36 18.91
CA ARG A 328 -0.81 -11.24 19.22
C ARG A 328 -0.80 -10.18 18.12
N VAL A 329 -1.98 -9.60 17.92
CA VAL A 329 -2.19 -8.44 17.06
C VAL A 329 -2.91 -7.35 17.84
N TYR A 330 -2.29 -6.17 17.85
CA TYR A 330 -2.86 -4.94 18.38
C TYR A 330 -3.28 -4.00 17.26
N VAL A 331 -4.29 -3.18 17.51
CA VAL A 331 -4.64 -2.03 16.65
C VAL A 331 -4.74 -0.79 17.50
N ALA A 332 -4.25 0.35 17.01
CA ALA A 332 -4.47 1.62 17.70
C ALA A 332 -5.96 1.95 17.78
N ARG A 333 -6.40 2.43 18.95
CA ARG A 333 -7.81 2.73 19.26
C ARG A 333 -8.43 3.74 18.29
N ASP A 334 -7.65 4.72 17.83
CA ASP A 334 -8.14 5.80 16.96
C ASP A 334 -8.42 5.35 15.52
N ILE A 335 -7.98 4.14 15.14
CA ILE A 335 -8.17 3.62 13.79
C ILE A 335 -9.61 3.14 13.59
N VAL A 336 -10.19 2.47 14.59
CA VAL A 336 -11.45 1.72 14.46
C VAL A 336 -12.18 1.67 15.80
N GLN A 337 -13.50 1.82 15.78
CA GLN A 337 -14.32 1.61 16.96
C GLN A 337 -14.66 0.13 17.09
N LEU A 338 -14.22 -0.49 18.19
CA LEU A 338 -14.52 -1.88 18.51
C LEU A 338 -15.16 -1.96 19.91
N PRO A 339 -16.07 -2.90 20.16
CA PRO A 339 -16.65 -3.15 21.48
C PRO A 339 -15.66 -3.91 22.39
N LEU A 340 -14.39 -3.49 22.40
CA LEU A 340 -13.31 -4.06 23.18
C LEU A 340 -12.82 -3.04 24.20
N LYS A 341 -12.27 -3.50 25.32
CA LYS A 341 -11.60 -2.61 26.28
C LYS A 341 -10.20 -2.27 25.75
N PRO A 342 -9.79 -0.99 25.73
CA PRO A 342 -8.41 -0.65 25.41
C PRO A 342 -7.42 -1.23 26.41
N VAL A 343 -6.21 -1.50 25.95
CA VAL A 343 -5.05 -1.85 26.76
C VAL A 343 -4.03 -0.71 26.70
N GLU A 344 -3.30 -0.51 27.80
CA GLU A 344 -2.32 0.58 27.98
C GLU A 344 -0.87 0.10 27.84
N ASN A 345 -0.62 -1.00 27.13
CA ASN A 345 0.72 -1.55 27.00
C ASN A 345 1.64 -0.68 26.13
N ARG A 346 2.91 -0.61 26.54
CA ARG A 346 3.97 0.09 25.81
C ARG A 346 4.68 -0.88 24.87
N LEU A 347 4.39 -0.73 23.58
CA LEU A 347 5.03 -1.50 22.52
C LEU A 347 6.34 -0.85 22.09
N ALA A 348 7.44 -1.59 22.15
CA ALA A 348 8.71 -1.15 21.59
C ALA A 348 8.83 -1.64 20.14
N LYS A 349 8.74 -0.72 19.17
CA LYS A 349 8.90 -1.07 17.75
C LYS A 349 10.29 -1.68 17.51
N LEU A 350 10.33 -2.80 16.78
CA LEU A 350 11.57 -3.38 16.29
C LEU A 350 12.07 -2.63 15.04
N GLY A 351 13.38 -2.66 14.80
CA GLY A 351 13.99 -2.06 13.60
C GLY A 351 14.29 -0.58 13.71
N ARG A 352 14.17 0.15 12.60
CA ARG A 352 14.50 1.58 12.53
C ARG A 352 13.45 2.44 13.23
N HIS A 353 13.88 3.56 13.80
CA HIS A 353 12.98 4.61 14.27
C HIS A 353 12.41 5.37 13.06
N VAL A 354 11.23 4.94 12.63
CA VAL A 354 10.44 5.56 11.57
C VAL A 354 9.19 6.18 12.17
N TYR A 355 8.58 7.14 11.48
CA TYR A 355 7.41 7.82 12.00
C TYR A 355 6.27 6.86 12.39
N SER A 356 5.88 6.87 13.66
CA SER A 356 4.69 6.20 14.19
C SER A 356 3.61 7.23 14.41
N GLN A 357 2.36 6.87 14.12
CA GLN A 357 1.24 7.76 14.35
C GLN A 357 0.56 7.48 15.69
N TYR A 358 0.49 6.20 16.07
CA TYR A 358 -0.29 5.73 17.21
C TYR A 358 0.42 4.63 18.02
N LEU A 359 1.72 4.41 17.81
CA LEU A 359 2.49 3.40 18.57
C LEU A 359 2.40 3.59 20.10
N ASP A 360 2.36 4.84 20.57
CA ASP A 360 2.27 5.17 21.99
C ASP A 360 0.82 5.45 22.46
N SER A 361 -0.19 5.30 21.60
CA SER A 361 -1.59 5.50 21.98
C SER A 361 -2.19 4.25 22.65
N ASP A 362 -3.41 4.41 23.20
CA ASP A 362 -4.30 3.30 23.54
C ASP A 362 -4.47 2.33 22.37
N LYS A 363 -4.60 1.05 22.68
CA LYS A 363 -4.70 -0.02 21.67
C LYS A 363 -5.79 -1.01 22.04
N PHE A 364 -6.32 -1.72 21.05
CA PHE A 364 -7.12 -2.92 21.27
C PHE A 364 -6.28 -4.16 20.96
N LEU A 365 -6.32 -5.16 21.84
CA LEU A 365 -5.89 -6.52 21.51
C LEU A 365 -7.00 -7.16 20.67
N ILE A 366 -6.78 -7.32 19.37
CA ILE A 366 -7.81 -7.84 18.44
C ILE A 366 -7.64 -9.33 18.17
N TRP A 367 -6.50 -9.91 18.51
CA TRP A 367 -6.30 -11.34 18.40
C TRP A 367 -5.15 -11.79 19.30
N SER A 368 -5.33 -12.94 19.93
CA SER A 368 -4.30 -13.68 20.66
C SER A 368 -4.46 -15.17 20.37
N SER A 369 -3.37 -15.88 20.05
CA SER A 369 -3.37 -17.34 20.10
C SER A 369 -3.30 -17.75 21.57
N SER A 370 -4.42 -18.13 22.18
CA SER A 370 -4.41 -18.80 23.48
C SER A 370 -3.49 -20.04 23.37
N THR A 371 -2.59 -20.22 24.35
CA THR A 371 -1.73 -21.40 24.49
C THR A 371 -2.53 -22.69 24.56
#